data_AF-A0AAF0ZSF4-F1
#
_entry.id   AF-A0AAF0ZSF4-F1
#
_cell.length_a   1.000
_cell.length_b   1.000
_cell.length_c   1.000
_cell.angle_alpha   90.00
_cell.angle_beta   90.00
_cell.angle_gamma   90.00
#
_symmetry.space_group_name_H-M   'P 1'
#
loop_
_entity.id
_entity.type
_entity.pdbx_description
1 polymer ?
#
loop_
_entity_poly.entity_id
_entity_poly.type
_entity_poly.pdbx_seq_one_letter_code
_entity_poly.pdbx_strand_id
1 'polypeptide(L)'
;MFLALRNITWIMPGKNSETLSSWREAGLEVRDRGRWRMVPACIWWTIGKERSSRCFENRINSVQQMKMNCILLFCFWCRQSHSV
;
A
#
# COMPACT_ATOMS: atom_id res chain seq x y z
N MET A 1 8.32 -4.09 -0.31
CA MET A 1 8.31 -3.76 1.14
C MET A 1 7.34 -4.67 1.88
N PHE A 2 6.02 -4.47 1.80
CA PHE A 2 5.05 -5.31 2.52
C PHE A 2 5.09 -6.80 2.16
N LEU A 3 5.19 -7.13 0.88
CA LEU A 3 5.31 -8.52 0.41
C LEU A 3 6.67 -9.14 0.72
N ALA A 4 7.74 -8.33 0.68
CA ALA A 4 9.08 -8.77 1.03
C ALA A 4 9.18 -9.19 2.51
N LEU A 5 8.45 -8.50 3.42
CA LEU A 5 8.34 -8.91 4.83
C LEU A 5 7.66 -10.28 5.01
N ARG A 6 7.02 -10.81 3.96
CA ARG A 6 6.32 -12.10 3.96
C ARG A 6 6.97 -13.11 3.03
N ASN A 7 8.14 -12.80 2.45
CA ASN A 7 8.80 -13.60 1.43
C ASN A 7 7.89 -13.95 0.23
N ILE A 8 6.96 -13.06 -0.12
CA ILE A 8 6.08 -13.23 -1.27
C ILE A 8 6.71 -12.53 -2.47
N THR A 9 7.02 -13.30 -3.51
CA THR A 9 7.45 -12.78 -4.80
C THR A 9 6.27 -12.13 -5.51
N TRP A 10 6.35 -10.82 -5.75
CA TRP A 10 5.30 -10.11 -6.48
C TRP A 10 5.45 -10.35 -7.98
N ILE A 11 4.38 -10.83 -8.61
CA ILE A 11 4.24 -10.88 -10.07
C ILE A 11 3.20 -9.81 -10.43
N MET A 12 3.49 -8.99 -11.45
CA MET A 12 2.57 -7.95 -11.89
C MET A 12 1.29 -8.62 -12.47
N PRO A 13 0.12 -8.42 -11.84
CA PRO A 13 -1.13 -8.98 -12.35
C PRO A 13 -1.63 -8.17 -13.55
N GLY A 14 -2.41 -8.81 -14.43
CA GLY A 14 -2.94 -8.17 -15.64
C GLY A 14 -4.08 -7.19 -15.35
N LYS A 15 -4.79 -7.36 -14.23
CA LYS A 15 -5.89 -6.51 -13.80
C LYS A 15 -5.79 -6.12 -12.33
N ASN A 16 -6.29 -4.93 -11.99
CA ASN A 16 -6.37 -4.47 -10.61
C ASN A 16 -7.21 -5.41 -9.71
N SER A 17 -8.24 -6.06 -10.26
CA SER A 17 -9.07 -7.04 -9.55
C SER A 17 -8.27 -8.28 -9.15
N GLU A 18 -7.37 -8.74 -10.01
CA GLU A 18 -6.47 -9.89 -9.75
C GLU A 18 -5.43 -9.54 -8.69
N THR A 19 -4.93 -8.29 -8.69
CA THR A 19 -4.09 -7.76 -7.60
C THR A 19 -4.79 -7.89 -6.25
N LEU A 20 -6.05 -7.45 -6.18
CA LEU A 20 -6.82 -7.40 -4.94
C LEU A 20 -7.23 -8.79 -4.45
N SER A 21 -7.58 -9.70 -5.36
CA SER A 21 -7.88 -11.10 -5.01
C SER A 21 -6.64 -11.79 -4.45
N SER A 22 -5.52 -11.71 -5.16
CA SER A 22 -4.23 -12.29 -4.74
C SER A 22 -3.77 -11.72 -3.41
N TRP A 23 -3.95 -10.41 -3.20
CA TRP A 23 -3.65 -9.77 -1.93
C TRP A 23 -4.51 -10.31 -0.81
N ARG A 24 -5.82 -10.44 -1.02
CA ARG A 24 -6.75 -10.97 -0.01
C ARG A 24 -6.41 -12.41 0.36
N GLU A 25 -6.05 -13.24 -0.61
CA GLU A 25 -5.66 -14.64 -0.41
C GLU A 25 -4.36 -14.77 0.39
N ALA A 26 -3.33 -13.98 0.04
CA ALA A 26 -2.10 -13.88 0.85
C ALA A 26 -2.35 -13.41 2.30
N GLY A 27 -3.53 -12.83 2.53
CA GLY A 27 -4.01 -12.30 3.79
C GLY A 27 -4.89 -13.23 4.63
N LEU A 28 -5.05 -14.50 4.27
CA LEU A 28 -5.96 -15.37 5.01
C LEU A 28 -5.47 -15.67 6.43
N GLU A 29 -4.16 -15.85 6.60
CA GLU A 29 -3.51 -16.22 7.86
C GLU A 29 -3.05 -15.02 8.72
N VAL A 30 -3.34 -13.77 8.31
CA VAL A 30 -2.92 -12.60 9.11
C VAL A 30 -3.87 -12.35 10.27
N ARG A 31 -3.28 -12.14 11.45
CA ARG A 31 -3.97 -11.82 12.70
C ARG A 31 -4.96 -10.66 12.57
N ASP A 32 -4.59 -9.63 11.81
CA ASP A 32 -5.43 -8.45 11.57
C ASP A 32 -5.69 -8.28 10.07
N ARG A 33 -6.80 -8.88 9.62
CA ARG A 33 -7.26 -8.79 8.23
C ARG A 33 -7.69 -7.37 7.84
N GLY A 34 -8.12 -6.55 8.80
CA GLY A 34 -8.48 -5.16 8.57
C GLY A 34 -7.27 -4.35 8.14
N ARG A 35 -6.19 -4.43 8.94
CA ARG A 35 -4.90 -3.81 8.60
C ARG A 35 -4.33 -4.35 7.31
N TRP A 36 -4.40 -5.66 7.07
CA TRP A 36 -3.93 -6.23 5.83
C TRP A 36 -4.63 -5.65 4.59
N ARG A 37 -5.95 -5.45 4.66
CA ARG A 37 -6.75 -4.88 3.55
C ARG A 37 -6.47 -3.38 3.32
N MET A 38 -5.89 -2.67 4.29
CA MET A 38 -5.51 -1.26 4.11
C MET A 38 -4.24 -1.08 3.27
N VAL A 39 -3.36 -2.08 3.23
CA VAL A 39 -2.04 -1.96 2.58
C VAL A 39 -2.14 -1.61 1.09
N PRO A 40 -2.95 -2.29 0.25
CA PRO A 40 -3.04 -1.95 -1.17
C PRO A 40 -3.54 -0.53 -1.37
N ALA A 41 -4.53 -0.09 -0.59
CA ALA A 41 -5.06 1.26 -0.66
C ALA A 41 -4.00 2.31 -0.29
N CYS A 42 -3.15 2.04 0.71
CA CYS A 42 -2.03 2.93 1.05
C CYS A 42 -1.00 3.05 -0.09
N ILE A 43 -0.72 1.94 -0.77
CA ILE A 43 0.19 1.91 -1.93
C ILE A 43 -0.41 2.72 -3.08
N TRP A 44 -1.66 2.42 -3.46
CA TRP A 44 -2.36 3.12 -4.53
C TRP A 44 -2.45 4.62 -4.28
N TRP A 45 -2.82 5.01 -3.06
CA TRP A 45 -2.91 6.41 -2.67
C TRP A 45 -1.56 7.12 -2.76
N THR A 46 -0.51 6.50 -2.23
CA THR A 46 0.85 7.08 -2.25
C THR A 46 1.36 7.25 -3.68
N ILE A 47 1.17 6.25 -4.54
CA ILE A 47 1.55 6.32 -5.96
C ILE A 47 0.73 7.37 -6.68
N GLY A 48 -0.59 7.40 -6.47
CA GLY A 48 -1.48 8.40 -7.07
C GLY A 48 -1.07 9.82 -6.69
N LYS A 49 -0.82 10.06 -5.40
CA LYS A 49 -0.36 11.35 -4.88
C LYS A 49 0.98 11.78 -5.48
N GLU A 50 1.94 10.85 -5.58
CA GLU A 50 3.23 11.12 -6.24
C GLU A 50 3.04 11.50 -7.71
N ARG A 51 2.21 10.74 -8.47
CA ARG A 51 1.95 11.04 -9.88
C ARG A 51 1.30 12.41 -10.06
N SER A 52 0.32 12.74 -9.22
CA SER A 52 -0.31 14.07 -9.23
C SER A 52 0.69 15.17 -8.90
N SER A 53 1.52 15.01 -7.87
CA SER A 53 2.52 16.01 -7.48
C SER A 53 3.58 16.21 -8.58
N ARG A 54 4.00 15.16 -9.28
CA ARG A 54 4.90 15.28 -10.45
C ARG A 54 4.27 16.04 -11.61
N CYS A 55 3.01 15.77 -11.94
CA CYS A 55 2.32 16.40 -13.06
C CYS A 55 1.94 17.86 -12.79
N PHE A 56 1.52 18.19 -11.56
CA PHE A 56 0.90 19.48 -11.24
C PHE A 56 1.78 20.39 -10.36
N GLU A 57 2.70 19.84 -9.58
CA GLU A 57 3.52 20.60 -8.62
C GLU A 57 5.02 20.58 -8.96
N ASN A 58 5.42 19.83 -10.00
CA ASN A 58 6.81 19.59 -10.39
C ASN A 58 7.72 19.11 -9.24
N ARG A 59 7.14 18.42 -8.24
CA ARG A 59 7.88 17.82 -7.12
C ARG A 59 8.13 16.35 -7.40
N ILE A 60 9.34 15.90 -7.09
CA ILE A 60 9.76 14.51 -7.29
C ILE A 60 10.32 14.00 -5.97
N ASN A 61 9.66 13.01 -5.39
CA ASN A 61 10.19 12.31 -4.23
C ASN A 61 11.10 11.15 -4.68
N SER A 62 12.15 10.91 -3.90
CA SER A 62 12.94 9.68 -4.04
C SER A 62 12.09 8.45 -3.72
N VAL A 63 12.50 7.29 -4.25
CA VAL A 63 11.83 6.01 -3.96
C VAL A 63 11.77 5.71 -2.46
N GLN A 64 12.79 6.12 -1.69
CA GLN A 64 12.80 5.94 -0.24
C GLN A 64 11.79 6.83 0.47
N GLN A 65 11.66 8.10 0.06
CA GLN A 65 10.61 8.99 0.56
C GLN A 65 9.22 8.46 0.22
N MET A 66 9.00 7.94 -0.99
CA MET A 66 7.72 7.33 -1.36
C MET A 66 7.39 6.13 -0.48
N LYS A 67 8.37 5.25 -0.20
CA LYS A 67 8.19 4.12 0.74
C LYS A 67 7.82 4.62 2.13
N MET A 68 8.54 5.62 2.65
CA MET A 68 8.29 6.20 3.97
C MET A 68 6.89 6.82 4.06
N ASN A 69 6.48 7.61 3.06
CA ASN A 69 5.14 8.19 2.98
C ASN A 69 4.06 7.11 2.99
N CYS A 70 4.27 5.99 2.31
CA CYS A 70 3.36 4.85 2.34
C CYS A 70 3.25 4.19 3.72
N ILE A 71 4.37 4.05 4.46
CA ILE A 71 4.37 3.52 5.84
C ILE A 71 3.62 4.49 6.76
N LEU A 72 3.92 5.79 6.67
CA LEU A 72 3.30 6.81 7.51
C LEU A 72 1.78 6.85 7.30
N LEU A 73 1.33 6.78 6.05
CA LEU A 73 -0.10 6.70 5.71
C LEU A 73 -0.75 5.44 6.30
N PHE A 74 -0.09 4.29 6.17
CA PHE A 74 -0.57 3.04 6.75
C PHE A 74 -0.70 3.13 8.28
N CYS A 75 0.32 3.65 8.97
CA CYS A 75 0.30 3.84 10.41
C CYS A 75 -0.81 4.82 10.84
N PHE A 76 -1.01 5.89 10.08
CA PHE A 76 -2.07 6.87 10.32
C PHE A 76 -3.47 6.24 10.23
N TRP A 77 -3.74 5.46 9.16
CA TRP A 77 -5.01 4.75 9.02
C TRP A 77 -5.21 3.65 10.06
N CYS A 78 -4.15 2.94 10.42
CA CYS A 78 -4.18 1.99 11.53
C CYS A 78 -4.61 2.66 12.84
N ARG A 79 -4.12 3.88 13.14
CA ARG A 79 -4.52 4.60 14.34
C ARG A 79 -5.99 5.03 14.30
N GLN A 80 -6.46 5.58 13.18
CA GLN A 80 -7.87 5.97 13.03
C GLN A 80 -8.83 4.78 13.15
N SER A 81 -8.46 3.61 12.60
CA SER A 81 -9.29 2.41 12.69
C SER A 81 -9.44 1.83 14.11
N HIS A 82 -8.61 2.26 15.07
CA HIS A 82 -8.68 1.85 16.48
C HIS A 82 -9.45 2.87 17.35
N SER A 83 -9.89 4.00 16.77
CA SER A 83 -10.59 5.09 17.47
C SER A 83 -12.11 5.09 17.22
N VAL A 84 -12.64 4.01 16.66
CA VAL A 84 -14.08 3.80 16.38
C VAL A 84 -14.56 2.59 17.16
#